data_AF-A0A6G2VKQ5-F1
#
_entry.id   AF-A0A6G2VKQ5-F1
#
_cell.length_a   1.000
_cell.length_b   1.000
_cell.length_c   1.000
_cell.angle_alpha   90.00
_cell.angle_beta   90.00
_cell.angle_gamma   90.00
#
_symmetry.space_group_name_H-M   'P 1'
#
loop_
_entity.id
_entity.type
_entity.pdbx_description
1 polymer ?
#
loop_
_entity_poly.entity_id
_entity_poly.type
_entity_poly.pdbx_seq_one_letter_code
_entity_poly.pdbx_strand_id
1 'polypeptide(L)'
;GTTLGDPIEAQALIATYGAEHTEESPLWLGSVKSNLGHTQAAAGVAGVIKMVEAIRNETLPASLGIDRPSRHVEWEGAGVRLLTENRPWADPGRPRRAGVSSFGISGTNAHVIIEAAPAADRTEDTPAPPTDTVPWLLSGHTPDALRAQAARLLEHLSAAPDTDPHRLAGALAHARTRLGHRAAVL
;
A
#
# COMPACT_ATOMS: atom_id res chain seq x y z
N GLY A 1 -16.44 11.85 -5.96
CA GLY A 1 -16.82 12.70 -4.82
C GLY A 1 -18.26 13.09 -4.94
N THR A 2 -18.76 13.87 -3.99
CA THR A 2 -20.09 14.49 -4.06
C THR A 2 -19.96 16.00 -3.89
N THR A 3 -20.82 16.76 -4.56
CA THR A 3 -20.80 18.23 -4.54
C THR A 3 -20.91 18.81 -3.12
N LEU A 4 -21.64 18.13 -2.23
CA LEU A 4 -21.84 18.54 -0.84
C LEU A 4 -20.83 17.93 0.11
N GLY A 5 -20.50 16.64 -0.05
CA GLY A 5 -19.63 15.93 0.88
C GLY A 5 -18.17 16.29 0.76
N ASP A 6 -17.66 16.54 -0.46
CA ASP A 6 -16.24 16.82 -0.66
C ASP A 6 -15.80 18.12 0.07
N PRO A 7 -16.57 19.23 0.02
CA PRO A 7 -16.26 20.41 0.83
C PRO A 7 -16.29 20.16 2.34
N ILE A 8 -17.25 19.37 2.83
CA ILE A 8 -17.38 19.04 4.26
C ILE A 8 -16.16 18.25 4.74
N GLU A 9 -15.74 17.24 3.99
CA GLU A 9 -14.56 16.44 4.30
C GLU A 9 -13.28 17.29 4.27
N ALA A 10 -13.11 18.12 3.23
CA ALA A 10 -11.94 19.00 3.13
C ALA A 10 -11.87 20.00 4.29
N GLN A 11 -12.99 20.65 4.66
CA GLN A 11 -13.04 21.59 5.78
C GLN A 11 -12.73 20.90 7.11
N ALA A 12 -13.23 19.68 7.34
CA ALA A 12 -12.92 18.91 8.54
C ALA A 12 -11.41 18.60 8.64
N LEU A 13 -10.78 18.24 7.52
CA LEU A 13 -9.34 18.00 7.46
C LEU A 13 -8.53 19.28 7.68
N ILE A 14 -8.93 20.40 7.08
CA ILE A 14 -8.28 21.70 7.27
C ILE A 14 -8.37 22.14 8.74
N ALA A 15 -9.55 22.00 9.36
CA ALA A 15 -9.74 22.36 10.77
C ALA A 15 -8.93 21.47 11.73
N THR A 16 -8.69 20.21 11.36
CA THR A 16 -7.98 19.24 12.21
C THR A 16 -6.47 19.28 12.02
N TYR A 17 -6.00 19.36 10.78
CA TYR A 17 -4.57 19.21 10.43
C TYR A 17 -3.96 20.47 9.81
N GLY A 18 -4.76 21.38 9.25
CA GLY A 18 -4.26 22.49 8.45
C GLY A 18 -3.30 23.41 9.21
N ALA A 19 -3.57 23.69 10.48
CA ALA A 19 -2.74 24.55 11.32
C ALA A 19 -1.33 24.01 11.60
N GLU A 20 -1.11 22.70 11.45
CA GLU A 20 0.20 22.05 11.67
C GLU A 20 1.03 21.95 10.38
N HIS A 21 0.51 22.44 9.25
CA HIS A 21 1.13 22.32 7.93
C HIS A 21 1.34 23.69 7.27
N THR A 22 2.33 23.79 6.39
CA THR A 22 2.65 25.03 5.66
C THR A 22 2.43 24.87 4.16
N GLU A 23 2.63 25.93 3.38
CA GLU A 23 2.56 25.85 1.92
C GLU A 23 3.70 25.02 1.31
N GLU A 24 4.86 24.99 1.94
CA GLU A 24 6.03 24.23 1.53
C GLU A 24 5.91 22.76 1.94
N SER A 25 5.22 22.49 3.05
CA SER A 25 4.96 21.13 3.57
C SER A 25 3.47 20.94 3.89
N PRO A 26 2.59 20.95 2.86
CA PRO A 26 1.15 20.80 3.07
C PRO A 26 0.79 19.36 3.39
N LEU A 27 -0.37 19.16 4.02
CA LEU A 27 -1.03 17.86 4.03
C LEU A 27 -1.53 17.53 2.63
N TRP A 28 -1.03 16.45 2.05
CA TRP A 28 -1.49 15.96 0.75
C TRP A 28 -2.82 15.19 0.88
N LEU A 29 -3.83 15.65 0.15
CA LEU A 29 -5.17 15.07 0.13
C LEU A 29 -5.44 14.37 -1.20
N GLY A 30 -5.87 13.12 -1.14
CA GLY A 30 -6.25 12.35 -2.33
C GLY A 30 -7.17 11.18 -2.04
N SER A 31 -7.67 10.51 -3.09
CA SER A 31 -8.65 9.44 -2.95
C SER A 31 -8.44 8.30 -3.96
N VAL A 32 -8.40 7.06 -3.45
CA VAL A 32 -8.36 5.84 -4.29
C VAL A 32 -9.60 5.70 -5.19
N LYS A 33 -10.71 6.34 -4.79
CA LYS A 33 -11.98 6.27 -5.52
C LYS A 33 -11.90 6.91 -6.90
N SER A 34 -10.93 7.80 -7.13
CA SER A 34 -10.68 8.37 -8.47
C SER A 34 -10.12 7.36 -9.47
N ASN A 35 -9.50 6.27 -8.99
CA ASN A 35 -8.92 5.21 -9.81
C ASN A 35 -9.85 3.99 -9.93
N LEU A 36 -10.50 3.62 -8.82
CA LEU A 36 -11.25 2.35 -8.71
C LEU A 36 -12.78 2.54 -8.55
N GLY A 37 -13.26 3.77 -8.53
CA GLY A 37 -14.65 4.07 -8.16
C GLY A 37 -14.93 3.80 -6.68
N HIS A 38 -16.22 3.76 -6.31
CA HIS A 38 -16.63 3.49 -4.93
C HIS A 38 -16.90 1.99 -4.71
N THR A 39 -15.91 1.27 -4.18
CA THR A 39 -15.96 -0.20 -3.92
C THR A 39 -16.81 -0.59 -2.69
N GLN A 40 -17.82 0.23 -2.37
CA GLN A 40 -18.75 0.07 -1.24
C GLN A 40 -18.05 -0.37 0.06
N ALA A 41 -18.38 -1.55 0.60
CA ALA A 41 -17.84 -2.07 1.85
C ALA A 41 -16.30 -2.21 1.85
N ALA A 42 -15.69 -2.33 0.67
CA ALA A 42 -14.23 -2.42 0.53
C ALA A 42 -13.53 -1.05 0.40
N ALA A 43 -14.27 0.06 0.42
CA ALA A 43 -13.69 1.39 0.16
C ALA A 43 -12.63 1.79 1.21
N GLY A 44 -12.86 1.46 2.48
CA GLY A 44 -11.90 1.74 3.56
C GLY A 44 -10.60 0.96 3.36
N VAL A 45 -10.68 -0.37 3.18
CA VAL A 45 -9.49 -1.21 3.01
C VAL A 45 -8.74 -0.92 1.71
N ALA A 46 -9.43 -0.52 0.64
CA ALA A 46 -8.78 -0.05 -0.58
C ALA A 46 -7.93 1.21 -0.34
N GLY A 47 -8.39 2.12 0.52
CA GLY A 47 -7.62 3.28 0.96
C GLY A 47 -6.40 2.89 1.79
N VAL A 48 -6.55 1.91 2.69
CA VAL A 48 -5.42 1.37 3.47
C VAL A 48 -4.37 0.74 2.56
N ILE A 49 -4.77 -0.12 1.62
CA ILE A 49 -3.87 -0.76 0.66
C ILE A 49 -3.14 0.30 -0.17
N LYS A 50 -3.85 1.32 -0.68
CA LYS A 50 -3.22 2.46 -1.39
C LYS A 50 -2.10 3.07 -0.56
N MET A 51 -2.37 3.38 0.71
CA MET A 51 -1.39 4.08 1.55
C MET A 51 -0.23 3.19 1.97
N VAL A 52 -0.45 1.90 2.20
CA VAL A 52 0.64 0.93 2.46
C VAL A 52 1.55 0.82 1.23
N GLU A 53 1.00 0.73 0.03
CA GLU A 53 1.79 0.70 -1.20
C GLU A 53 2.49 2.04 -1.46
N ALA A 54 1.85 3.18 -1.17
CA ALA A 54 2.46 4.50 -1.28
C ALA A 54 3.68 4.65 -0.35
N ILE A 55 3.60 4.13 0.87
CA ILE A 55 4.73 4.10 1.83
C ILE A 55 5.85 3.20 1.30
N ARG A 56 5.53 1.99 0.84
CA ARG A 56 6.51 1.01 0.32
C ARG A 56 7.26 1.51 -0.90
N ASN A 57 6.56 2.22 -1.79
CA ASN A 57 7.12 2.77 -3.02
C ASN A 57 7.58 4.22 -2.86
N GLU A 58 7.56 4.75 -1.63
CA GLU A 58 7.99 6.11 -1.29
C GLU A 58 7.42 7.19 -2.23
N THR A 59 6.17 7.01 -2.65
CA THR A 59 5.52 7.84 -3.66
C THR A 59 4.08 8.09 -3.27
N LEU A 60 3.65 9.34 -3.29
CA LEU A 60 2.26 9.76 -3.16
C LEU A 60 1.59 9.74 -4.53
N PRO A 61 0.69 8.79 -4.83
CA PRO A 61 0.08 8.67 -6.15
C PRO A 61 -1.08 9.68 -6.35
N ALA A 62 -1.14 10.24 -7.54
CA ALA A 62 -2.13 11.22 -7.97
C ALA A 62 -3.57 10.72 -7.77
N SER A 63 -4.46 11.67 -7.47
CA SER A 63 -5.90 11.51 -7.59
C SER A 63 -6.35 12.02 -8.95
N LEU A 64 -7.14 11.22 -9.66
CA LEU A 64 -7.54 11.47 -11.03
C LEU A 64 -8.83 12.31 -11.11
N GLY A 65 -9.07 12.91 -12.28
CA GLY A 65 -10.31 13.64 -12.58
C GLY A 65 -10.46 14.96 -11.81
N ILE A 66 -9.34 15.56 -11.39
CA ILE A 66 -9.32 16.87 -10.71
C ILE A 66 -8.80 17.91 -11.71
N ASP A 67 -9.71 18.56 -12.43
CA ASP A 67 -9.35 19.67 -13.32
C ASP A 67 -9.14 20.99 -12.55
N ARG A 68 -9.96 21.19 -11.51
CA ARG A 68 -9.87 22.34 -10.60
C ARG A 68 -10.35 21.96 -9.20
N PRO A 69 -9.77 22.53 -8.13
CA PRO A 69 -10.26 22.36 -6.78
C PRO A 69 -11.72 22.86 -6.63
N SER A 70 -12.43 22.33 -5.63
CA SER A 70 -13.77 22.82 -5.29
C SER A 70 -13.72 24.28 -4.86
N ARG A 71 -14.60 25.13 -5.44
CA ARG A 71 -14.77 26.55 -5.06
C ARG A 71 -15.43 26.76 -3.69
N HIS A 72 -15.92 25.70 -3.05
CA HIS A 72 -16.58 25.76 -1.75
C HIS A 72 -15.60 25.47 -0.59
N VAL A 73 -14.31 25.50 -0.87
CA VAL A 73 -13.22 25.29 0.08
C VAL A 73 -12.19 26.40 -0.18
N GLU A 74 -11.81 27.11 0.88
CA GLU A 74 -10.69 28.05 0.84
C GLU A 74 -9.40 27.23 0.93
N TRP A 75 -8.67 27.10 -0.18
CA TRP A 75 -7.45 26.28 -0.27
C TRP A 75 -6.18 27.05 0.04
N GLU A 76 -6.15 28.33 -0.30
CA GLU A 76 -4.99 29.20 -0.09
C GLU A 76 -4.76 29.40 1.41
N GLY A 77 -3.52 29.19 1.88
CA GLY A 77 -3.19 29.24 3.30
C GLY A 77 -3.79 28.13 4.18
N ALA A 78 -4.51 27.15 3.62
CA ALA A 78 -5.23 26.13 4.39
C ALA A 78 -4.35 25.01 4.96
N GLY A 79 -3.08 24.95 4.58
CA GLY A 79 -2.15 23.87 4.97
C GLY A 79 -2.49 22.49 4.36
N VAL A 80 -3.48 22.40 3.46
CA VAL A 80 -3.92 21.17 2.78
C VAL A 80 -3.93 21.38 1.27
N ARG A 81 -3.40 20.43 0.49
CA ARG A 81 -3.37 20.50 -0.98
C ARG A 81 -3.86 19.20 -1.63
N LEU A 82 -4.62 19.34 -2.72
CA LEU A 82 -5.03 18.21 -3.54
C LEU A 82 -3.80 17.61 -4.25
N LEU A 83 -3.69 16.29 -4.19
CA LEU A 83 -2.63 15.52 -4.82
C LEU A 83 -3.02 15.16 -6.26
N THR A 84 -2.81 16.08 -7.20
CA THR A 84 -3.18 15.93 -8.62
C THR A 84 -2.12 15.26 -9.48
N GLU A 85 -0.91 15.08 -8.93
CA GLU A 85 0.25 14.50 -9.61
C GLU A 85 0.96 13.53 -8.67
N ASN A 86 1.68 12.57 -9.24
CA ASN A 86 2.55 11.69 -8.45
C ASN A 86 3.69 12.50 -7.85
N ARG A 87 3.94 12.33 -6.55
CA ARG A 87 5.02 13.04 -5.86
C ARG A 87 5.92 12.06 -5.12
N PRO A 88 7.26 12.24 -5.15
CA PRO A 88 8.13 11.56 -4.21
C PRO A 88 7.68 11.85 -2.79
N TRP A 89 7.54 10.82 -1.97
CA TRP A 89 7.27 10.95 -0.56
C TRP A 89 8.61 10.92 0.17
N ALA A 90 9.33 12.04 0.11
CA ALA A 90 10.65 12.16 0.73
C ALA A 90 10.62 11.80 2.23
N ASP A 91 11.74 11.28 2.74
CA ASP A 91 11.92 11.01 4.17
C ASP A 91 11.82 12.34 4.96
N PRO A 92 10.80 12.53 5.80
CA PRO A 92 10.62 13.77 6.55
C PRO A 92 11.48 13.83 7.82
N GLY A 93 12.49 12.95 7.98
CA GLY A 93 13.27 12.81 9.23
C GLY A 93 12.46 12.16 10.36
N ARG A 94 11.31 11.57 10.02
CA ARG A 94 10.37 10.87 10.90
C ARG A 94 9.63 9.80 10.09
N PRO A 95 9.01 8.79 10.72
CA PRO A 95 8.22 7.81 9.99
C PRO A 95 7.14 8.47 9.13
N ARG A 96 7.00 8.03 7.87
CA ARG A 96 5.91 8.47 6.99
C ARG A 96 4.59 8.05 7.61
N ARG A 97 3.64 8.97 7.70
CA ARG A 97 2.31 8.74 8.26
C ARG A 97 1.22 9.20 7.31
N ALA A 98 0.12 8.47 7.26
CA ALA A 98 -1.09 8.88 6.54
C ALA A 98 -2.35 8.54 7.31
N GLY A 99 -3.35 9.40 7.18
CA GLY A 99 -4.72 9.12 7.60
C GLY A 99 -5.52 8.47 6.46
N VAL A 100 -6.39 7.52 6.80
CA VAL A 100 -7.42 6.99 5.89
C VAL A 100 -8.77 7.15 6.56
N SER A 101 -9.63 7.96 5.93
CA SER A 101 -11.01 8.22 6.37
C SER A 101 -12.01 7.39 5.58
N SER A 102 -13.07 6.93 6.25
CA SER A 102 -14.23 6.30 5.62
C SER A 102 -15.51 6.70 6.36
N PHE A 103 -16.47 7.26 5.63
CA PHE A 103 -17.72 7.78 6.17
C PHE A 103 -18.90 7.00 5.59
N GLY A 104 -19.61 6.27 6.45
CA GLY A 104 -20.77 5.48 6.07
C GLY A 104 -22.02 6.35 5.92
N ILE A 105 -22.91 5.97 5.00
CA ILE A 105 -24.19 6.67 4.78
C ILE A 105 -25.08 6.70 6.03
N SER A 106 -24.91 5.74 6.94
CA SER A 106 -25.60 5.68 8.25
C SER A 106 -25.10 6.72 9.26
N GLY A 107 -24.04 7.48 8.93
CA GLY A 107 -23.37 8.40 9.86
C GLY A 107 -22.26 7.77 10.70
N THR A 108 -21.96 6.47 10.51
CA THR A 108 -20.82 5.82 11.18
C THR A 108 -19.52 6.18 10.46
N ASN A 109 -18.60 6.81 11.18
CA ASN A 109 -17.34 7.30 10.66
C ASN A 109 -16.16 6.50 11.24
N ALA A 110 -15.15 6.24 10.42
CA ALA A 110 -13.89 5.64 10.85
C ALA A 110 -12.71 6.44 10.27
N HIS A 111 -11.67 6.62 11.07
CA HIS A 111 -10.41 7.21 10.66
C HIS A 111 -9.27 6.39 11.26
N VAL A 112 -8.31 5.98 10.42
CA VAL A 112 -7.13 5.23 10.86
C VAL A 112 -5.86 5.96 10.47
N ILE A 113 -4.86 5.91 11.33
CA ILE A 113 -3.52 6.44 11.06
C ILE A 113 -2.61 5.25 10.79
N ILE A 114 -1.91 5.29 9.66
CA ILE A 114 -0.94 4.28 9.23
C ILE A 114 0.44 4.91 9.30
N GLU A 115 1.40 4.21 9.88
CA GLU A 115 2.79 4.61 9.96
C GLU A 115 3.67 3.62 9.19
N ALA A 116 4.72 4.12 8.54
CA ALA A 116 5.76 3.29 7.98
C ALA A 116 6.37 2.41 9.07
N ALA A 117 6.53 1.12 8.79
CA ALA A 117 7.26 0.24 9.68
C ALA A 117 8.67 0.81 9.89
N PRO A 118 9.27 0.65 11.09
CA PRO A 118 10.68 0.94 11.28
C PRO A 118 11.49 0.26 10.19
N ALA A 119 12.59 0.90 9.76
CA ALA A 119 13.55 0.23 8.90
C ALA A 119 13.88 -1.09 9.58
N ALA A 120 13.56 -2.21 8.92
CA ALA A 120 13.97 -3.48 9.44
C ALA A 120 15.50 -3.43 9.44
N ASP A 121 16.10 -3.44 10.64
CA ASP A 121 17.42 -4.04 10.78
C ASP A 121 17.24 -5.39 10.12
N ARG A 122 17.79 -5.53 8.92
CA ARG A 122 17.98 -6.83 8.31
C ARG A 122 18.89 -7.52 9.31
N THR A 123 18.29 -8.20 10.29
CA THR A 123 18.99 -9.15 11.14
C THR A 123 19.75 -9.97 10.14
N GLU A 124 21.08 -9.82 10.16
CA GLU A 124 21.97 -10.58 9.30
C GLU A 124 21.53 -12.03 9.50
N ASP A 125 20.87 -12.58 8.47
CA ASP A 125 20.44 -13.96 8.50
C ASP A 125 21.72 -14.73 8.79
N THR A 126 21.73 -15.43 9.93
CA THR A 126 22.88 -16.25 10.30
C THR A 126 23.16 -17.13 9.09
N PRO A 127 24.38 -17.08 8.50
CA PRO A 127 24.64 -17.77 7.24
C PRO A 127 24.20 -19.22 7.38
N ALA A 128 23.24 -19.63 6.56
CA ALA A 128 22.89 -21.03 6.48
C ALA A 128 24.17 -21.80 6.10
N PRO A 129 24.41 -22.99 6.67
CA PRO A 129 25.54 -23.80 6.25
C PRO A 129 25.49 -23.97 4.72
N PRO A 130 26.63 -23.90 4.02
CA PRO A 130 26.65 -24.00 2.56
C PRO A 130 26.07 -25.34 2.13
N THR A 131 24.90 -25.29 1.51
CA THR A 131 24.29 -26.44 0.83
C THR A 131 24.37 -26.16 -0.67
N ASP A 132 25.03 -27.03 -1.42
CA ASP A 132 25.19 -26.90 -2.88
C ASP A 132 23.84 -26.94 -3.64
N THR A 133 22.76 -27.41 -2.98
CA THR A 133 21.42 -27.52 -3.54
C THR A 133 20.37 -27.03 -2.54
N VAL A 134 19.48 -26.13 -2.96
CA VAL A 134 18.43 -25.56 -2.13
C VAL A 134 17.06 -25.99 -2.68
N PRO A 135 16.36 -26.95 -2.03
CA PRO A 135 15.11 -27.48 -2.56
C PRO A 135 13.97 -26.47 -2.47
N TRP A 136 13.30 -26.20 -3.59
CA TRP A 136 12.08 -25.39 -3.65
C TRP A 136 10.85 -26.27 -3.70
N LEU A 137 10.07 -26.25 -2.62
CA LEU A 137 8.90 -27.10 -2.44
C LEU A 137 7.63 -26.42 -2.96
N LEU A 138 6.88 -27.11 -3.81
CA LEU A 138 5.62 -26.64 -4.38
C LEU A 138 4.50 -27.63 -4.09
N SER A 139 3.29 -27.11 -3.87
CA SER A 139 2.10 -27.95 -3.75
C SER A 139 0.83 -27.28 -4.29
N GLY A 140 -0.14 -28.09 -4.69
CA GLY A 140 -1.44 -27.67 -5.22
C GLY A 140 -2.57 -28.65 -4.87
N HIS A 141 -3.81 -28.16 -4.83
CA HIS A 141 -5.01 -29.00 -4.64
C HIS A 141 -5.33 -29.85 -5.86
N THR A 142 -4.85 -29.46 -7.04
CA THR A 142 -4.97 -30.20 -8.31
C THR A 142 -3.62 -30.15 -9.06
N PRO A 143 -3.41 -31.00 -10.07
CA PRO A 143 -2.22 -30.91 -10.93
C PRO A 143 -2.08 -29.55 -11.63
N ASP A 144 -3.20 -28.94 -12.02
CA ASP A 144 -3.22 -27.62 -12.67
C ASP A 144 -2.84 -26.50 -11.68
N ALA A 145 -3.33 -26.58 -10.44
CA ALA A 145 -2.96 -25.64 -9.40
C ALA A 145 -1.45 -25.72 -9.04
N LEU A 146 -0.88 -26.93 -9.05
CA LEU A 146 0.56 -27.13 -8.88
C LEU A 146 1.37 -26.48 -10.02
N ARG A 147 0.95 -26.71 -11.27
CA ARG A 147 1.57 -26.07 -12.45
C ARG A 147 1.47 -24.55 -12.42
N ALA A 148 0.30 -24.02 -12.05
CA ALA A 148 0.10 -22.58 -11.88
C ALA A 148 0.98 -21.99 -10.76
N GLN A 149 1.20 -22.73 -9.68
CA GLN A 149 2.10 -22.31 -8.61
C GLN A 149 3.57 -22.29 -9.07
N ALA A 150 4.00 -23.27 -9.88
CA ALA A 150 5.32 -23.25 -10.49
C ALA A 150 5.49 -22.06 -11.46
N ALA A 151 4.49 -21.76 -12.28
CA ALA A 151 4.51 -20.61 -13.18
C ALA A 151 4.63 -19.27 -12.45
N ARG A 152 3.86 -19.08 -11.36
CA ARG A 152 3.96 -17.87 -10.51
C ARG A 152 5.33 -17.73 -9.85
N LEU A 153 5.94 -18.84 -9.42
CA LEU A 153 7.29 -18.83 -8.86
C LEU A 153 8.30 -18.37 -9.91
N LEU A 154 8.22 -18.91 -11.13
CA LEU A 154 9.09 -18.52 -12.24
C LEU A 154 8.92 -17.03 -12.60
N GLU A 155 7.69 -16.54 -12.66
CA GLU A 155 7.39 -15.12 -12.91
C GLU A 155 8.00 -14.22 -11.83
N HIS A 156 7.85 -14.60 -10.55
CA HIS A 156 8.43 -13.87 -9.43
C HIS A 156 9.96 -13.79 -9.51
N LEU A 157 10.63 -14.92 -9.78
CA LEU A 157 12.08 -14.98 -9.93
C LEU A 157 12.58 -14.18 -11.13
N SER A 158 11.80 -14.15 -12.21
CA SER A 158 12.11 -13.35 -13.40
C SER A 158 12.01 -11.85 -13.12
N ALA A 159 11.05 -11.43 -12.29
CA ALA A 159 10.85 -10.03 -11.91
C ALA A 159 11.79 -9.54 -10.80
N ALA A 160 12.33 -10.46 -9.98
CA ALA A 160 13.21 -10.16 -8.85
C ALA A 160 14.43 -11.12 -8.84
N PRO A 161 15.40 -10.94 -9.75
CA PRO A 161 16.52 -11.87 -9.92
C PRO A 161 17.45 -11.94 -8.70
N ASP A 162 17.47 -10.90 -7.86
CA ASP A 162 18.30 -10.82 -6.65
C ASP A 162 17.64 -11.47 -5.42
N THR A 163 16.55 -12.23 -5.61
CA THR A 163 15.87 -12.94 -4.52
C THR A 163 16.79 -13.99 -3.92
N ASP A 164 17.02 -13.93 -2.61
CA ASP A 164 17.78 -14.94 -1.89
C ASP A 164 17.10 -16.33 -1.98
N PRO A 165 17.75 -17.33 -2.60
CA PRO A 165 17.22 -18.68 -2.75
C PRO A 165 16.89 -19.36 -1.42
N HIS A 166 17.66 -19.10 -0.35
CA HIS A 166 17.45 -19.72 0.96
C HIS A 166 16.21 -19.15 1.65
N ARG A 167 16.06 -17.83 1.62
CA ARG A 167 14.87 -17.16 2.15
C ARG A 167 13.60 -17.59 1.41
N LEU A 168 13.68 -17.69 0.08
CA LEU A 168 12.58 -18.17 -0.75
C LEU A 168 12.23 -19.62 -0.42
N ALA A 169 13.22 -20.50 -0.31
CA ALA A 169 13.02 -21.90 0.08
C ALA A 169 12.37 -22.01 1.47
N GLY A 170 12.84 -21.22 2.44
CA GLY A 170 12.26 -21.14 3.77
C GLY A 170 10.79 -20.70 3.74
N ALA A 171 10.45 -19.69 2.94
CA ALA A 171 9.06 -19.25 2.76
C ALA A 171 8.19 -20.33 2.11
N LEU A 172 8.71 -21.04 1.10
CA LEU A 172 8.01 -22.16 0.45
C LEU A 172 7.80 -23.35 1.40
N ALA A 173 8.78 -23.65 2.27
CA ALA A 173 8.74 -24.77 3.18
C ALA A 173 7.89 -24.52 4.44
N HIS A 174 7.92 -23.30 4.98
CA HIS A 174 7.37 -23.00 6.31
C HIS A 174 6.14 -22.07 6.29
N ALA A 175 5.94 -21.28 5.24
CA ALA A 175 4.82 -20.33 5.14
C ALA A 175 3.74 -20.77 4.13
N ARG A 176 3.74 -22.05 3.72
CA ARG A 176 2.77 -22.62 2.78
C ARG A 176 2.19 -23.92 3.31
N THR A 177 0.89 -24.10 3.13
CA THR A 177 0.21 -25.37 3.40
C THR A 177 0.73 -26.45 2.45
N ARG A 178 0.92 -27.67 2.97
CA ARG A 178 1.39 -28.83 2.19
C ARG A 178 0.21 -29.59 1.58
N LEU A 179 -0.11 -29.30 0.32
CA LEU A 179 -1.26 -29.87 -0.40
C LEU A 179 -0.97 -31.25 -1.01
N GLY A 180 -2.00 -31.88 -1.60
CA GLY A 180 -1.94 -33.27 -2.08
C GLY A 180 -1.04 -33.50 -3.30
N HIS A 181 -1.06 -32.59 -4.28
CA HIS A 181 -0.15 -32.64 -5.43
C HIS A 181 1.11 -31.85 -5.10
N ARG A 182 2.29 -32.44 -5.29
CA ARG A 182 3.56 -31.88 -4.84
C ARG A 182 4.64 -32.00 -5.91
N ALA A 183 5.53 -31.02 -5.96
CA ALA A 183 6.76 -31.06 -6.74
C ALA A 183 7.89 -30.41 -5.95
N ALA A 184 9.13 -30.77 -6.29
CA ALA A 184 10.32 -30.12 -5.79
C ALA A 184 11.23 -29.78 -6.98
N VAL A 185 11.84 -28.60 -6.92
CA VAL A 185 12.94 -28.20 -7.82
C VAL A 185 14.21 -28.17 -6.97
N LEU A 186 15.29 -28.72 -7.50
CA LEU A 186 16.60 -28.82 -6.85
C LEU A 186 17.60 -27.91 -7.57
#